data_AF-A0A7S2LIV0-F1
#
_entry.id   AF-A0A7S2LIV0-F1
#
_cell.length_a   1.000
_cell.length_b   1.000
_cell.length_c   1.000
_cell.angle_alpha   90.00
_cell.angle_beta   90.00
_cell.angle_gamma   90.00
#
_symmetry.space_group_name_H-M   'P 1'
#
loop_
_entity.id
_entity.type
_entity.pdbx_description
1 polymer ?
#
loop_
_entity_poly.entity_id
_entity_poly.type
_entity_poly.pdbx_seq_one_letter_code
_entity_poly.pdbx_strand_id
1 'polypeptide(L)'
;NSSHGNDQELLLPPLPTLPGYFRMLTLMALYTFAHHDGPKVDAILLEVGMGGRYDATNVFEPHNNNNGRILVRGITLIDYDHTRVLGSTLEQIAWEKGGIFVSNKRGKIHGNDGGYDKFLIGHEEQQQEEEEY
;
A
#
# COMPACT_ATOMS: atom_id res chain seq x y z
N ASN A 1 11.19 -41.34 -16.29
CA ASN A 1 11.07 -40.21 -17.23
C ASN A 1 9.74 -39.51 -16.97
N SER A 2 9.74 -38.50 -16.10
CA SER A 2 8.71 -37.43 -16.03
C SER A 2 9.02 -36.54 -14.82
N SER A 3 9.69 -35.44 -15.11
CA SER A 3 9.97 -34.25 -14.30
C SER A 3 8.91 -33.93 -13.25
N HIS A 4 9.26 -34.07 -11.97
CA HIS A 4 8.58 -33.34 -10.90
C HIS A 4 9.12 -31.92 -10.91
N GLY A 5 8.28 -30.96 -11.31
CA GLY A 5 8.58 -29.54 -11.25
C GLY A 5 8.79 -29.12 -9.80
N ASN A 6 9.85 -28.33 -9.59
CA ASN A 6 10.16 -27.75 -8.29
C ASN A 6 9.12 -26.68 -7.97
N ASP A 7 8.08 -27.05 -7.23
CA ASP A 7 7.22 -26.12 -6.52
C ASP A 7 8.02 -25.57 -5.32
N GLN A 8 8.96 -24.65 -5.60
CA GLN A 8 9.49 -23.78 -4.56
C GLN A 8 8.35 -22.86 -4.13
N GLU A 9 7.64 -23.28 -3.09
CA GLU A 9 6.79 -22.43 -2.29
C GLU A 9 7.64 -21.19 -1.94
N LEU A 10 7.32 -20.05 -2.57
CA LEU A 10 8.01 -18.78 -2.30
C LEU A 10 7.72 -18.41 -0.85
N LEU A 11 8.58 -18.88 0.06
CA LEU A 11 8.61 -18.47 1.46
C LEU A 11 8.87 -16.97 1.45
N LEU A 12 7.79 -16.20 1.60
CA LEU A 12 7.90 -14.77 1.80
C LEU A 12 8.84 -14.53 2.99
N PRO A 13 9.73 -13.53 2.91
CA PRO A 13 10.61 -13.21 4.02
C PRO A 13 9.77 -12.96 5.29
N PRO A 14 10.30 -13.27 6.48
CA PRO A 14 9.59 -13.01 7.72
C PRO A 14 9.20 -11.53 7.77
N LEU A 15 7.93 -11.27 8.08
CA LEU A 15 7.44 -9.90 8.17
C LEU A 15 8.21 -9.15 9.27
N PRO A 16 8.55 -7.86 9.05
CA PRO A 16 9.22 -7.06 10.07
C PRO A 16 8.36 -6.97 11.34
N THR A 17 9.02 -6.97 12.49
CA THR A 17 8.37 -6.94 13.81
C THR A 17 7.63 -5.63 14.09
N LEU A 18 8.00 -4.55 13.40
CA LEU A 18 7.37 -3.24 13.48
C LEU A 18 6.94 -2.76 12.10
N PRO A 19 5.80 -2.05 11.99
CA PRO A 19 5.41 -1.43 10.75
C PRO A 19 6.39 -0.30 10.39
N GLY A 20 6.66 -0.13 9.10
CA GLY A 20 7.42 1.02 8.60
C GLY A 20 6.77 2.35 8.99
N TYR A 21 7.56 3.42 9.00
CA TYR A 21 7.18 4.73 9.54
C TYR A 21 5.80 5.22 9.11
N PHE A 22 5.52 5.27 7.80
CA PHE A 22 4.23 5.75 7.29
C PHE A 22 3.04 4.86 7.69
N ARG A 23 3.25 3.53 7.77
CA ARG A 23 2.23 2.60 8.26
C ARG A 23 1.93 2.83 9.73
N MET A 24 2.96 3.07 10.53
CA MET A 24 2.79 3.41 11.95
C MET A 24 2.00 4.71 12.11
N LEU A 25 2.36 5.77 11.36
CA LEU A 25 1.62 7.04 11.40
C LEU A 25 0.15 6.88 11.00
N THR A 26 -0.11 6.12 9.94
CA THR A 26 -1.49 5.85 9.48
C THR A 26 -2.28 5.13 10.58
N LEU A 27 -1.69 4.11 11.22
CA LEU A 27 -2.33 3.40 12.33
C LEU A 27 -2.59 4.32 13.52
N MET A 28 -1.64 5.17 13.88
CA MET A 28 -1.80 6.15 14.97
C MET A 28 -2.94 7.13 14.66
N ALA A 29 -2.99 7.69 13.44
CA ALA A 29 -4.06 8.61 13.05
C ALA A 29 -5.45 7.95 13.15
N LEU A 30 -5.59 6.74 12.60
CA LEU A 30 -6.85 5.98 12.67
C LEU A 30 -7.23 5.64 14.12
N TYR A 31 -6.26 5.24 14.94
CA TYR A 31 -6.48 4.96 16.35
C TYR A 31 -6.99 6.20 17.10
N THR A 32 -6.34 7.35 16.88
CA THR A 32 -6.74 8.63 17.48
C THR A 32 -8.16 9.02 17.06
N PHE A 33 -8.51 8.94 15.78
CA PHE A 33 -9.87 9.26 15.34
C PHE A 33 -10.94 8.33 15.94
N ALA A 34 -10.59 7.08 16.23
CA ALA A 34 -11.51 6.12 16.82
C ALA A 34 -11.64 6.21 18.35
N HIS A 35 -10.60 6.68 19.06
CA HIS A 35 -10.51 6.56 20.52
C HIS A 35 -10.25 7.86 21.28
N HIS A 36 -10.13 9.00 20.60
CA HIS A 36 -9.93 10.26 21.32
C HIS A 36 -11.16 10.63 22.16
N ASP A 37 -10.95 11.27 23.31
CA ASP A 37 -12.01 11.68 24.25
C ASP A 37 -12.79 12.93 23.81
N GLY A 38 -12.61 13.36 22.56
CA GLY A 38 -13.22 14.58 22.02
C GLY A 38 -14.59 14.36 21.39
N PRO A 39 -15.12 15.39 20.70
CA PRO A 39 -16.30 15.23 19.87
C PRO A 39 -16.08 14.17 18.79
N LYS A 40 -17.09 13.34 18.54
CA LYS A 40 -17.04 12.28 17.55
C LYS A 40 -16.64 12.82 16.18
N VAL A 41 -15.72 12.13 15.50
CA VAL A 41 -15.36 12.41 14.11
C VAL A 41 -16.46 11.90 13.17
N ASP A 42 -17.07 12.81 12.41
CA ASP A 42 -18.13 12.47 11.45
C ASP A 42 -17.58 11.98 10.11
N ALA A 43 -16.42 12.51 9.69
CA ALA A 43 -15.77 12.16 8.44
C ALA A 43 -14.25 12.30 8.54
N ILE A 44 -13.52 11.46 7.81
CA ILE A 44 -12.07 11.50 7.70
C ILE A 44 -11.72 11.64 6.22
N LEU A 45 -10.82 12.58 5.90
CA LEU A 45 -10.17 12.66 4.61
C LEU A 45 -8.77 12.05 4.74
N LEU A 46 -8.51 10.96 4.02
CA LEU A 46 -7.22 10.30 4.00
C LEU A 46 -6.50 10.58 2.69
N GLU A 47 -5.35 11.24 2.79
CA GLU A 47 -4.43 11.43 1.68
C GLU A 47 -3.56 10.19 1.51
N VAL A 48 -3.44 9.71 0.27
CA VAL A 48 -2.55 8.60 -0.07
C VAL A 48 -1.10 9.07 0.01
N GLY A 49 -0.25 8.34 0.73
CA GLY A 49 1.16 8.69 0.85
C GLY A 49 1.93 8.51 -0.45
N MET A 50 1.87 7.32 -1.04
CA MET A 50 2.53 7.05 -2.32
C MET A 50 1.75 6.03 -3.17
N GLY A 51 1.57 6.33 -4.45
CA GLY A 51 0.84 5.46 -5.37
C GLY A 51 -0.64 5.37 -4.99
N GLY A 52 -1.05 4.24 -4.41
CA GLY A 52 -2.41 4.02 -3.94
C GLY A 52 -2.72 2.56 -3.68
N ARG A 53 -2.34 1.67 -4.60
CA ARG A 53 -2.62 0.24 -4.50
C ARG A 53 -2.12 -0.40 -3.21
N TYR A 54 -0.85 -0.16 -2.86
CA TYR A 54 -0.19 -0.73 -1.68
C TYR A 54 0.04 0.30 -0.56
N ASP A 55 -0.62 1.45 -0.64
CA ASP A 55 -0.50 2.50 0.36
C ASP A 55 -1.19 2.10 1.69
N ALA A 56 -0.61 2.55 2.81
CA ALA A 56 -1.12 2.23 4.15
C ALA A 56 -2.57 2.72 4.39
N THR A 57 -3.00 3.75 3.67
CA THR A 57 -4.36 4.31 3.76
C THR A 57 -5.39 3.47 2.99
N ASN A 58 -4.95 2.59 2.09
CA ASN A 58 -5.82 1.84 1.19
C ASN A 58 -6.48 0.60 1.82
N VAL A 59 -6.67 0.56 3.14
CA VAL A 59 -7.16 -0.61 3.90
C VAL A 59 -8.68 -0.75 3.96
N PHE A 60 -9.42 0.32 3.63
CA PHE A 60 -10.87 0.34 3.73
C PHE A 60 -11.53 -0.35 2.54
N GLU A 61 -12.52 -1.20 2.82
CA GLU A 61 -13.33 -1.88 1.79
C GLU A 61 -14.53 -1.02 1.38
N PRO A 62 -14.99 -1.12 0.12
CA PRO A 62 -16.26 -0.54 -0.29
C PRO A 62 -17.42 -1.30 0.39
N HIS A 63 -18.14 -0.62 1.27
CA HIS A 63 -19.54 -0.81 1.64
C HIS A 63 -20.13 -2.24 1.67
N ASN A 64 -19.42 -3.23 2.22
CA ASN A 64 -19.93 -4.59 2.34
C ASN A 64 -20.07 -5.09 3.79
N ASN A 65 -19.74 -4.28 4.80
CA ASN A 65 -20.08 -4.55 6.20
C ASN A 65 -20.18 -3.24 7.00
N ASN A 66 -20.86 -3.32 8.13
CA ASN A 66 -21.26 -2.18 8.98
C ASN A 66 -20.09 -1.45 9.68
N ASN A 67 -18.84 -1.61 9.22
CA ASN A 67 -17.65 -1.18 9.95
C ASN A 67 -16.77 -0.14 9.23
N GLY A 68 -17.20 0.39 8.08
CA GLY A 68 -16.51 1.49 7.41
C GLY A 68 -17.16 1.84 6.07
N ARG A 69 -17.70 3.05 5.95
CA ARG A 69 -18.35 3.53 4.71
C ARG A 69 -17.39 4.51 4.03
N ILE A 70 -16.74 4.06 2.97
CA ILE A 70 -16.05 4.99 2.06
C ILE A 70 -17.12 5.73 1.28
N LEU A 71 -17.16 7.05 1.44
CA LEU A 71 -18.14 7.91 0.76
C LEU A 71 -17.71 8.23 -0.67
N VAL A 72 -16.43 8.58 -0.83
CA VAL A 72 -15.84 9.02 -2.11
C VAL A 72 -14.39 8.56 -2.17
N ARG A 73 -13.91 8.30 -3.38
CA ARG A 73 -12.49 8.13 -3.72
C ARG A 73 -12.19 9.00 -4.93
N GLY A 74 -11.00 9.58 -4.99
CA GLY A 74 -10.61 10.48 -6.07
C GLY A 74 -9.12 10.42 -6.36
N ILE A 75 -8.78 10.66 -7.61
CA ILE A 75 -7.41 10.95 -8.07
C ILE A 75 -7.43 12.41 -8.53
N THR A 76 -6.45 13.20 -8.08
CA THR A 76 -6.35 14.62 -8.42
C THR A 76 -5.68 14.79 -9.79
N LEU A 77 -4.36 14.66 -9.85
CA LEU A 77 -3.55 14.75 -11.06
C LEU A 77 -2.67 13.50 -11.19
N ILE A 78 -2.40 13.10 -12.42
CA ILE A 78 -1.46 12.04 -12.75
C ILE A 78 -0.33 12.71 -13.53
N ASP A 79 0.88 12.61 -13.00
CA ASP A 79 2.11 13.12 -13.59
C ASP A 79 3.26 12.16 -13.27
N TYR A 80 4.45 12.42 -13.80
CA TYR A 80 5.69 11.66 -13.58
C TYR A 80 6.23 11.84 -12.15
N ASP A 81 5.48 11.32 -11.20
CA ASP A 81 5.78 11.34 -9.78
C ASP A 81 6.29 9.98 -9.32
N HIS A 82 7.32 9.99 -8.47
CA HIS A 82 7.95 8.80 -7.89
C HIS A 82 8.22 7.68 -8.93
N THR A 83 8.73 8.03 -10.11
CA THR A 83 8.90 7.10 -11.25
C THR A 83 9.77 5.87 -10.95
N ARG A 84 10.67 5.98 -9.97
CA ARG A 84 11.45 4.86 -9.43
C ARG A 84 10.58 3.78 -8.79
N VAL A 85 9.47 4.17 -8.19
CA VAL A 85 8.58 3.27 -7.42
C VAL A 85 7.32 2.93 -8.21
N LEU A 86 6.70 3.93 -8.84
CA LEU A 86 5.39 3.81 -9.48
C LEU A 86 5.47 3.42 -10.97
N GLY A 87 6.67 3.46 -11.56
CA GLY A 87 6.91 3.14 -12.96
C GLY A 87 7.33 4.36 -13.79
N SER A 88 7.86 4.10 -14.98
CA SER A 88 8.42 5.12 -15.87
C SER A 88 7.42 5.69 -16.88
N THR A 89 6.19 5.16 -16.92
CA THR A 89 5.13 5.65 -17.81
C THR A 89 3.92 6.14 -17.04
N LEU A 90 3.17 7.06 -17.63
CA LEU A 90 1.93 7.58 -17.01
C LEU A 90 0.91 6.47 -16.79
N GLU A 91 0.85 5.46 -17.66
CA GLU A 91 -0.04 4.31 -17.50
C GLU A 91 0.30 3.47 -16.27
N GLN A 92 1.59 3.27 -15.98
CA GLN A 92 2.04 2.55 -14.79
C GLN A 92 1.71 3.33 -13.51
N ILE A 93 1.95 4.65 -13.52
CA ILE A 93 1.64 5.53 -12.40
C ILE A 93 0.12 5.59 -12.18
N ALA A 94 -0.66 5.72 -13.25
CA ALA A 94 -2.11 5.70 -13.21
C ALA A 94 -2.66 4.39 -12.66
N TRP A 95 -2.02 3.26 -13.00
CA TRP A 95 -2.39 1.95 -12.47
C TRP A 95 -2.18 1.86 -10.96
N GLU A 96 -1.03 2.32 -10.46
CA GLU A 96 -0.74 2.34 -9.02
C GLU A 96 -1.69 3.24 -8.24
N LYS A 97 -1.92 4.47 -8.73
CA LYS A 97 -2.87 5.43 -8.12
C LYS A 97 -4.32 4.92 -8.23
N GLY A 98 -4.68 4.29 -9.35
CA GLY A 98 -5.97 3.64 -9.60
C GLY A 98 -6.28 2.46 -8.67
N GLY A 99 -5.26 1.91 -8.01
CA GLY A 99 -5.40 0.84 -7.03
C GLY A 99 -6.33 1.17 -5.85
N ILE A 100 -6.58 2.46 -5.58
CA ILE A 100 -7.54 2.85 -4.53
C ILE A 100 -8.97 2.42 -4.85
N PHE A 101 -9.32 2.21 -6.12
CA PHE A 101 -10.69 1.85 -6.55
C PHE A 101 -10.98 0.34 -6.49
N VAL A 102 -9.97 -0.50 -6.29
CA VAL A 102 -10.12 -1.96 -6.32
C VAL A 102 -10.91 -2.46 -5.10
N SER A 103 -11.74 -3.48 -5.33
CA SER A 103 -12.50 -4.21 -4.30
C SER A 103 -11.80 -5.52 -3.93
N ASN A 104 -12.05 -6.06 -2.73
CA ASN A 104 -11.44 -7.31 -2.25
C ASN A 104 -9.91 -7.18 -2.10
N LYS A 105 -9.51 -6.17 -1.33
CA LYS A 105 -8.10 -5.81 -1.13
C LYS A 105 -7.36 -6.86 -0.30
N ARG A 106 -8.08 -7.55 0.59
CA ARG A 106 -7.58 -8.65 1.43
C ARG A 106 -6.99 -9.82 0.62
N GLY A 107 -7.47 -10.07 -0.59
CA GLY A 107 -6.98 -11.15 -1.47
C GLY A 107 -5.80 -10.76 -2.37
N LYS A 108 -5.48 -9.47 -2.50
CA LYS A 108 -4.42 -8.97 -3.39
C LYS A 108 -3.11 -8.62 -2.68
N ILE A 109 -3.06 -8.69 -1.35
CA ILE A 109 -1.80 -8.57 -0.60
C ILE A 109 -0.84 -9.73 -0.94
N HIS A 110 -1.35 -10.85 -1.47
CA HIS A 110 -0.55 -12.02 -1.89
C HIS A 110 -0.46 -12.19 -3.43
N GLY A 111 -1.10 -11.33 -4.21
CA GLY A 111 -0.98 -11.36 -5.67
C GLY A 111 0.30 -10.64 -6.09
N ASN A 112 1.39 -11.40 -6.28
CA ASN A 112 2.64 -10.85 -6.81
C ASN A 112 2.44 -10.47 -8.28
N ASP A 113 2.35 -9.17 -8.57
CA ASP A 113 2.52 -8.61 -9.91
C ASP A 113 3.88 -7.93 -10.09
N GLY A 114 4.81 -8.21 -9.17
CA GLY A 114 6.13 -7.61 -9.06
C GLY A 114 6.16 -6.23 -8.40
N GLY A 115 5.03 -5.65 -7.98
CA GLY A 115 4.99 -4.29 -7.43
C GLY A 115 5.64 -4.17 -6.05
N TYR A 116 5.30 -5.06 -5.12
CA TYR A 116 5.84 -5.04 -3.75
C TYR A 116 7.30 -5.51 -3.68
N ASP A 117 7.68 -6.49 -4.50
CA ASP A 117 9.06 -6.97 -4.58
C ASP A 117 9.99 -5.86 -5.11
N LYS A 118 9.55 -5.07 -6.11
CA LYS A 118 10.29 -3.87 -6.57
C LYS A 118 10.44 -2.82 -5.46
N PHE A 119 9.42 -2.65 -4.62
CA PHE A 119 9.47 -1.74 -3.47
C PHE A 119 10.48 -2.20 -2.42
N LEU A 120 10.53 -3.50 -2.09
CA LEU A 120 11.50 -4.04 -1.13
C LEU A 120 12.94 -3.96 -1.66
N ILE A 121 13.17 -4.37 -2.91
CA ILE A 121 14.49 -4.32 -3.55
C ILE A 121 15.00 -2.86 -3.60
N GLY A 122 14.13 -1.91 -3.96
CA GLY A 122 14.51 -0.49 -4.00
C GLY A 122 14.77 0.13 -2.62
N HIS A 123 14.19 -0.41 -1.54
CA HIS A 123 14.45 0.04 -0.18
C HIS A 123 15.80 -0.45 0.37
N GLU A 124 16.23 -1.65 -0.05
CA GLU A 124 17.54 -2.21 0.29
C GLU A 124 18.68 -1.46 -0.42
N GLU A 125 18.48 -1.02 -1.66
CA GLU A 125 19.44 -0.20 -2.41
C GLU A 125 19.59 1.21 -1.80
N GLN A 126 18.51 1.82 -1.31
CA GLN A 126 18.53 3.17 -0.72
C GLN A 126 19.18 3.22 0.66
N GLN A 127 19.09 2.15 1.46
CA GLN A 127 19.80 2.07 2.74
C GLN A 127 21.32 1.90 2.57
N GLN A 128 21.76 1.29 1.47
CA GLN A 128 23.19 1.16 1.15
C GLN A 128 23.80 2.47 0.64
N GLU A 129 23.05 3.29 -0.11
CA GLU A 129 23.52 4.62 -0.56
C GLU A 129 23.56 5.68 0.57
N GLU A 130 22.73 5.56 1.60
CA GLU A 130 22.74 6.49 2.76
C GLU A 130 23.80 6.14 3.83
N GLU A 131 24.34 4.92 3.84
CA GLU A 131 25.43 4.51 4.75
C GLU A 131 26.85 4.70 4.16
N GLU A 132 26.98 5.05 2.87
CA GLU A 132 28.26 5.26 2.18
C GLU A 132 28.73 6.74 2.15
N TYR A 133 28.15 7.61 3.00
CA TYR A 133 28.52 9.03 3.12
C TYR A 133 28.79 9.49 4.56
#